data_AF-A0A944SIQ1-F1
#
_entry.id   AF-A0A944SIQ1-F1
#
_cell.length_a   1.000
_cell.length_b   1.000
_cell.length_c   1.000
_cell.angle_alpha   90.00
_cell.angle_beta   90.00
_cell.angle_gamma   90.00
#
_symmetry.space_group_name_H-M   'P 1'
#
loop_
_entity.id
_entity.type
_entity.pdbx_description
1 polymer ?
#
loop_
_entity_poly.entity_id
_entity_poly.type
_entity_poly.pdbx_seq_one_letter_code
_entity_poly.pdbx_strand_id
1 'polypeptide(L)'
;MLEAIRKRSASIAIKILFALLILSFVSWGIGDLIRGRATAQFIAEIGDIEITPQELSTAYQREIIQMEALFRTRIDREQARAMGILQATLGRLVGETLFDLDAESLGVTASDSAVRTNIRQDKSFMDQTGKFSRMQFEQVLLAN
;
A
#
# COMPACT_ATOMS: atom_id res chain seq x y z
N MET A 1 -29.09 -15.87 -45.82
CA MET A 1 -28.91 -16.51 -44.48
C MET A 1 -28.45 -15.53 -43.39
N LEU A 2 -27.79 -14.41 -43.70
CA LEU A 2 -27.43 -13.38 -42.72
C LEU A 2 -28.60 -12.48 -42.27
N GLU A 3 -29.67 -12.36 -43.05
CA GLU A 3 -30.85 -11.56 -42.69
C GLU A 3 -31.79 -12.25 -41.69
N ALA A 4 -31.83 -13.59 -41.63
CA ALA A 4 -32.62 -14.34 -40.66
C ALA A 4 -32.08 -14.19 -39.22
N ILE A 5 -30.77 -14.00 -39.09
CA ILE A 5 -30.09 -13.70 -37.82
C ILE A 5 -30.39 -12.25 -37.41
N ARG A 6 -30.34 -11.30 -38.36
CA ARG A 6 -30.64 -9.87 -38.11
C ARG A 6 -32.12 -9.60 -37.79
N LYS A 7 -33.05 -10.45 -38.24
CA LYS A 7 -34.50 -10.30 -37.95
C LYS A 7 -34.93 -10.96 -36.64
N ARG A 8 -34.09 -11.82 -36.04
CA ARG A 8 -34.33 -12.43 -34.72
C ARG A 8 -33.63 -11.71 -33.57
N SER A 9 -32.60 -10.91 -33.84
CA SER A 9 -31.90 -10.10 -32.84
C SER A 9 -32.75 -8.97 -32.23
N ALA A 10 -33.93 -8.68 -32.82
CA ALA A 10 -34.94 -7.78 -32.26
C ALA A 10 -36.20 -8.52 -31.75
N SER A 11 -36.13 -9.84 -31.50
CA SER A 11 -37.26 -10.60 -31.00
C SER A 11 -37.53 -10.26 -29.52
N ILE A 12 -38.79 -9.91 -29.20
CA ILE A 12 -39.28 -9.71 -27.83
C ILE A 12 -38.89 -10.89 -26.92
N ALA A 13 -38.83 -12.11 -27.47
CA ALA A 13 -38.40 -13.29 -26.73
C ALA A 13 -36.97 -13.16 -26.15
N ILE A 14 -36.04 -12.57 -26.89
CA ILE A 14 -34.66 -12.34 -26.41
C ILE A 14 -34.65 -11.26 -25.32
N LYS A 15 -35.47 -10.21 -25.46
CA LYS A 15 -35.61 -9.18 -24.42
C LYS A 15 -36.17 -9.76 -23.11
N ILE A 16 -37.15 -10.65 -23.19
CA ILE A 16 -37.72 -11.33 -22.01
C ILE A 16 -36.69 -12.24 -21.36
N LEU A 17 -35.93 -13.01 -22.15
CA LEU A 17 -34.85 -13.85 -21.65
C LEU A 17 -33.78 -13.01 -20.92
N PHE A 18 -33.35 -11.89 -21.51
CA PHE A 18 -32.41 -10.97 -20.87
C PHE A 18 -32.99 -10.32 -19.62
N ALA A 19 -34.26 -9.95 -19.62
CA ALA A 19 -34.91 -9.37 -18.45
C ALA A 19 -34.96 -10.37 -17.28
N LEU A 20 -35.30 -11.64 -17.54
CA LEU A 20 -35.25 -12.71 -16.55
C LEU A 20 -33.83 -12.96 -16.03
N LEU A 21 -32.85 -12.96 -16.93
CA LEU A 21 -31.44 -13.10 -16.58
C LEU A 21 -30.98 -11.96 -15.66
N ILE A 22 -31.24 -10.71 -16.03
CA ILE A 22 -30.91 -9.53 -15.23
C ILE A 22 -31.59 -9.60 -13.86
N LEU A 23 -32.88 -9.95 -13.79
CA LEU A 23 -33.60 -10.11 -12.51
C LEU A 23 -32.96 -11.16 -11.59
N SER A 24 -32.46 -12.26 -12.17
CA SER A 24 -31.75 -13.30 -11.42
C SER A 24 -30.45 -12.76 -10.81
N PHE A 25 -29.67 -11.98 -11.58
CA PHE A 25 -28.45 -11.33 -11.06
C PHE A 25 -28.72 -10.29 -9.98
N VAL A 26 -29.83 -9.53 -10.08
CA VAL A 26 -30.24 -8.58 -9.04
C VAL A 26 -30.66 -9.31 -7.77
N SER A 27 -31.45 -10.39 -7.90
CA SER A 27 -31.94 -11.17 -6.75
C SER A 27 -30.82 -11.96 -6.05
N TRP A 28 -29.78 -12.36 -6.78
CA TRP A 28 -28.62 -13.07 -6.23
C TRP A 28 -27.54 -12.13 -5.64
N GLY A 29 -27.63 -10.81 -5.89
CA GLY A 29 -26.78 -9.83 -5.22
C GLY A 29 -25.37 -9.68 -5.78
N ILE A 30 -25.11 -10.02 -7.04
CA ILE A 30 -23.77 -9.87 -7.66
C ILE A 30 -23.25 -8.43 -7.67
N GLY A 31 -24.12 -7.43 -7.51
CA GLY A 31 -23.69 -6.05 -7.31
C GLY A 31 -22.75 -5.86 -6.10
N ASP A 32 -22.80 -6.74 -5.11
CA ASP A 32 -21.89 -6.73 -3.96
C ASP A 32 -20.50 -7.29 -4.30
N LEU A 33 -20.43 -8.31 -5.16
CA LEU A 33 -19.16 -8.85 -5.70
C LEU A 33 -18.42 -7.84 -6.59
N ILE A 34 -19.16 -6.95 -7.27
CA ILE A 34 -18.57 -5.87 -8.08
C ILE A 34 -18.15 -4.70 -7.19
N ARG A 35 -18.94 -4.37 -6.15
CA ARG A 35 -18.58 -3.33 -5.15
C ARG A 35 -17.42 -3.74 -4.24
N GLY A 36 -17.28 -5.02 -3.89
CA GLY A 36 -16.19 -5.51 -3.06
C GLY A 36 -14.78 -5.38 -3.65
N ARG A 37 -14.64 -5.04 -4.94
CA ARG A 37 -13.35 -4.63 -5.55
C ARG A 37 -13.10 -3.12 -5.49
N ALA A 38 -14.11 -2.32 -5.18
CA ALA A 38 -14.05 -0.85 -5.13
C ALA A 38 -14.06 -0.30 -3.70
N THR A 39 -14.37 -1.12 -2.69
CA THR A 39 -14.24 -0.75 -1.28
C THR A 39 -12.77 -0.77 -0.90
N ALA A 40 -12.26 0.38 -0.47
CA ALA A 40 -10.86 0.62 -0.14
C ALA A 40 -10.25 -0.54 0.67
N GLN A 41 -9.23 -1.16 0.10
CA GLN A 41 -8.58 -2.34 0.63
C GLN A 41 -7.55 -1.88 1.65
N PHE A 42 -7.98 -1.33 2.79
CA PHE A 42 -7.10 -0.92 3.89
C PHE A 42 -7.15 -1.94 5.03
N ILE A 43 -6.05 -2.06 5.76
CA ILE A 43 -5.90 -2.94 6.94
C ILE A 43 -6.15 -2.17 8.24
N ALA A 44 -5.87 -0.87 8.23
CA ALA A 44 -6.19 0.05 9.30
C ALA A 44 -6.49 1.44 8.73
N GLU A 45 -7.37 2.18 9.39
CA GLU A 45 -7.73 3.57 9.09
C GLU A 45 -7.51 4.39 10.36
N ILE A 46 -6.75 5.47 10.24
CA ILE A 46 -6.35 6.35 11.34
C ILE A 46 -6.67 7.78 10.92
N GLY A 47 -7.81 8.31 11.41
CA GLY A 47 -8.31 9.60 10.93
C GLY A 47 -8.61 9.50 9.42
N ASP A 48 -7.97 10.36 8.63
CA ASP A 48 -8.08 10.37 7.17
C ASP A 48 -6.96 9.56 6.46
N ILE A 49 -6.08 8.88 7.21
CA ILE A 49 -4.96 8.10 6.67
C ILE A 49 -5.30 6.61 6.68
N GLU A 50 -5.22 5.99 5.51
CA GLU A 50 -5.43 4.56 5.32
C GLU A 50 -4.09 3.82 5.20
N ILE A 51 -3.91 2.75 5.99
CA ILE A 51 -2.78 1.82 5.85
C ILE A 51 -3.18 0.68 4.93
N THR A 52 -2.54 0.59 3.78
CA THR A 52 -2.79 -0.44 2.77
C THR A 52 -2.05 -1.76 3.07
N PRO A 53 -2.53 -2.91 2.54
CA PRO A 53 -1.82 -4.18 2.57
C PRO A 53 -0.42 -4.11 1.97
N GLN A 54 -0.24 -3.31 0.92
CA GLN A 54 1.03 -3.13 0.23
C GLN A 54 2.05 -2.43 1.14
N GLU A 55 1.62 -1.38 1.86
CA GLU A 55 2.47 -0.68 2.83
C GLU A 55 2.88 -1.60 3.98
N LEU A 56 1.91 -2.31 4.58
CA LEU A 56 2.21 -3.26 5.65
C LEU A 56 3.15 -4.37 5.17
N SER A 57 2.93 -4.92 3.98
CA SER A 57 3.78 -5.97 3.41
C SER A 57 5.21 -5.46 3.17
N THR A 58 5.36 -4.24 2.66
CA THR A 58 6.69 -3.65 2.41
C THR A 58 7.41 -3.37 3.72
N ALA A 59 6.71 -2.79 4.71
CA ALA A 59 7.25 -2.54 6.04
C ALA A 59 7.65 -3.85 6.75
N TYR A 60 6.81 -4.88 6.65
CA TYR A 60 7.07 -6.20 7.23
C TYR A 60 8.30 -6.87 6.61
N GLN A 61 8.46 -6.79 5.30
CA GLN A 61 9.63 -7.34 4.62
C GLN A 61 10.91 -6.61 5.04
N ARG A 62 10.87 -5.27 5.19
CA ARG A 62 12.00 -4.49 5.72
C ARG A 62 12.33 -4.87 7.16
N GLU A 63 11.33 -5.12 7.99
CA GLU A 63 11.53 -5.55 9.38
C GLU A 63 12.25 -6.90 9.43
N ILE A 64 11.80 -7.88 8.62
CA ILE A 64 12.48 -9.19 8.51
C ILE A 64 13.94 -9.01 8.11
N ILE A 65 14.22 -8.26 7.03
CA ILE A 65 15.59 -8.07 6.53
C ILE A 65 16.49 -7.47 7.61
N GLN A 66 15.99 -6.49 8.37
CA GLN A 66 16.73 -5.88 9.48
C GLN A 66 17.00 -6.89 10.60
N MET A 67 16.00 -7.68 11.00
CA MET A 67 16.16 -8.71 12.03
C MET A 67 17.13 -9.81 11.58
N GLU A 68 17.04 -10.27 10.33
CA GLU A 68 17.97 -11.24 9.76
C GLU A 68 19.42 -10.74 9.79
N ALA A 69 19.63 -9.45 9.50
CA ALA A 69 20.96 -8.82 9.59
C ALA A 69 21.49 -8.77 11.03
N LEU A 70 20.63 -8.50 12.02
CA LEU A 70 21.00 -8.46 13.43
C LEU A 70 21.32 -9.85 13.99
N PHE A 71 20.48 -10.83 13.73
CA PHE A 71 20.63 -12.21 14.25
C PHE A 71 21.55 -13.09 13.40
N ARG A 72 22.00 -12.59 12.23
CA ARG A 72 22.81 -13.33 11.24
C ARG A 72 22.21 -14.69 10.88
N THR A 73 20.89 -14.77 10.88
CA THR A 73 20.11 -15.99 10.67
C THR A 73 18.91 -15.64 9.80
N ARG A 74 18.50 -16.59 8.95
CA ARG A 74 17.28 -16.42 8.14
C ARG A 74 16.05 -16.68 8.98
N ILE A 75 15.04 -15.82 8.84
CA ILE A 75 13.77 -15.94 9.55
C ILE A 75 12.74 -16.45 8.56
N ASP A 76 12.20 -17.64 8.82
CA ASP A 76 11.10 -18.17 8.01
C ASP A 76 9.75 -17.55 8.43
N ARG A 77 8.70 -17.83 7.64
CA ARG A 77 7.37 -17.26 7.89
C ARG A 77 6.71 -17.78 9.17
N GLU A 78 7.01 -19.01 9.61
CA GLU A 78 6.44 -19.58 10.83
C GLU A 78 7.06 -18.91 12.05
N GLN A 79 8.38 -18.75 12.05
CA GLN A 79 9.14 -18.04 13.08
C GLN A 79 8.71 -16.57 13.18
N ALA A 80 8.60 -15.87 12.04
CA ALA A 80 8.18 -14.48 12.03
C ALA A 80 6.77 -14.27 12.63
N ARG A 81 5.85 -15.22 12.38
CA ARG A 81 4.52 -15.23 13.01
C ARG A 81 4.60 -15.52 14.50
N ALA A 82 5.37 -16.53 14.91
CA ALA A 82 5.55 -16.88 16.31
C ALA A 82 6.16 -15.72 17.13
N MET A 83 7.04 -14.94 16.52
CA MET A 83 7.65 -13.74 17.09
C MET A 83 6.72 -12.52 17.07
N GLY A 84 5.57 -12.58 16.40
CA GLY A 84 4.62 -11.46 16.31
C GLY A 84 5.12 -10.27 15.49
N ILE A 85 6.06 -10.49 14.56
CA ILE A 85 6.71 -9.41 13.77
C ILE A 85 5.66 -8.62 12.98
N LEU A 86 4.64 -9.29 12.46
CA LEU A 86 3.57 -8.63 11.72
C LEU A 86 2.78 -7.66 12.60
N GLN A 87 2.37 -8.08 13.80
CA GLN A 87 1.66 -7.22 14.75
C GLN A 87 2.53 -6.06 15.22
N ALA A 88 3.80 -6.31 15.51
CA ALA A 88 4.75 -5.25 15.88
C ALA A 88 4.93 -4.23 14.75
N THR A 89 5.03 -4.69 13.50
CA THR A 89 5.14 -3.83 12.32
C THR A 89 3.89 -2.97 12.15
N LEU A 90 2.70 -3.57 12.25
CA LEU A 90 1.43 -2.83 12.15
C LEU A 90 1.31 -1.80 13.28
N GLY A 91 1.63 -2.18 14.51
CA GLY A 91 1.59 -1.26 15.66
C GLY A 91 2.55 -0.07 15.48
N ARG A 92 3.75 -0.31 14.93
CA ARG A 92 4.69 0.76 14.60
C ARG A 92 4.13 1.70 13.53
N LEU A 93 3.59 1.16 12.43
CA LEU A 93 2.99 1.98 11.37
C LEU A 93 1.85 2.84 11.91
N VAL A 94 0.92 2.25 12.67
CA VAL A 94 -0.17 2.98 13.32
C VAL A 94 0.37 4.08 14.24
N GLY A 95 1.40 3.77 15.03
CA GLY A 95 2.03 4.75 15.92
C GLY A 95 2.67 5.92 15.17
N GLU A 96 3.44 5.64 14.11
CA GLU A 96 4.04 6.66 13.24
C GLU A 96 2.95 7.55 12.62
N THR A 97 1.90 6.97 12.06
CA THR A 97 0.77 7.72 11.49
C THR A 97 0.08 8.60 12.53
N LEU A 98 -0.11 8.10 13.76
CA LEU A 98 -0.68 8.91 14.85
C LEU A 98 0.22 10.09 15.23
N PHE A 99 1.54 9.88 15.31
CA PHE A 99 2.48 10.96 15.60
C PHE A 99 2.50 12.02 14.50
N ASP A 100 2.45 11.61 13.23
CA ASP A 100 2.43 12.53 12.09
C ASP A 100 1.15 13.38 12.08
N LEU A 101 -0.01 12.75 12.33
CA LEU A 101 -1.29 13.46 12.44
C LEU A 101 -1.32 14.46 13.60
N ASP A 102 -0.78 14.08 14.76
CA ASP A 102 -0.72 14.98 15.91
C ASP A 102 0.23 16.16 15.64
N ALA A 103 1.40 15.89 15.05
CA ALA A 103 2.34 16.92 14.63
C ALA A 103 1.71 17.90 13.62
N GLU A 104 0.99 17.40 12.62
CA GLU A 104 0.24 18.23 11.66
C GLU A 104 -0.83 19.08 12.36
N SER A 105 -1.60 18.48 13.27
CA SER A 105 -2.65 19.19 14.02
C SER A 105 -2.09 20.32 14.89
N LEU A 106 -0.87 20.15 15.41
CA LEU A 106 -0.14 21.14 16.19
C LEU A 106 0.62 22.16 15.32
N GLY A 107 0.60 22.00 13.99
CA GLY A 107 1.36 22.82 13.05
C GLY A 107 2.89 22.62 13.13
N VAL A 108 3.34 21.50 13.70
CA VAL A 108 4.74 21.13 13.79
C VAL A 108 5.16 20.51 12.46
N THR A 109 5.99 21.23 11.71
CA THR A 109 6.52 20.77 10.42
C THR A 109 8.02 20.98 10.32
N ALA A 110 8.68 20.17 9.50
CA ALA A 110 10.10 20.32 9.19
C ALA A 110 10.29 21.36 8.08
N SER A 111 11.09 22.39 8.33
CA SER A 111 11.39 23.40 7.31
C SER A 111 12.38 22.86 6.27
N ASP A 112 12.26 23.32 5.02
CA ASP A 112 13.20 22.97 3.93
C ASP A 112 14.67 23.25 4.30
N SER A 113 14.92 24.29 5.08
CA SER A 113 16.26 24.63 5.55
C SER A 113 16.77 23.60 6.56
N ALA A 114 15.93 23.15 7.49
CA ALA A 114 16.26 22.09 8.45
C ALA A 114 16.51 20.76 7.73
N VAL A 115 15.64 20.37 6.79
CA VAL A 115 15.80 19.16 5.97
C VAL A 115 17.11 19.21 5.18
N ARG A 116 17.38 20.31 4.47
CA ARG A 116 18.62 20.49 3.71
C ARG A 116 19.86 20.42 4.59
N THR A 117 19.79 20.96 5.79
CA THR A 117 20.90 20.96 6.74
C THR A 117 21.18 19.55 7.24
N ASN A 118 20.15 18.81 7.63
CA ASN A 118 20.27 17.41 8.04
C ASN A 118 20.85 16.54 6.91
N ILE A 119 20.34 16.64 5.68
CA ILE A 119 20.88 15.91 4.53
C ILE A 119 22.37 16.25 4.31
N ARG A 120 22.76 17.52 4.40
CA ARG A 120 24.17 17.91 4.20
C ARG A 120 25.11 17.45 5.32
N GLN A 121 24.58 17.18 6.51
CA GLN A 121 25.34 16.75 7.68
C GLN A 121 25.41 15.23 7.82
N ASP A 122 24.62 14.50 7.05
CA ASP A 122 24.63 13.04 7.05
C ASP A 122 25.94 12.50 6.44
N LYS A 123 26.63 11.65 7.20
CA LYS A 123 27.90 11.04 6.81
C LYS A 123 27.76 10.09 5.62
N SER A 124 26.57 9.50 5.42
CA SER A 124 26.30 8.62 4.28
C SER A 124 26.34 9.36 2.93
N PHE A 125 26.23 10.70 2.95
CA PHE A 125 26.29 11.54 1.76
C PHE A 125 27.61 12.32 1.64
N MET A 126 28.64 11.97 2.43
CA MET A 126 29.95 12.65 2.41
C MET A 126 30.98 11.91 1.56
N ASP A 127 31.81 12.64 0.81
CA ASP A 127 32.99 12.11 0.14
C ASP A 127 34.13 11.74 1.11
N GLN A 128 35.20 11.17 0.54
CA GLN A 128 36.42 10.80 1.28
C GLN A 128 37.11 12.01 1.95
N THR A 129 36.75 13.23 1.56
CA THR A 129 37.24 14.49 2.15
C THR A 129 36.33 15.02 3.26
N GLY A 130 35.23 14.33 3.58
CA GLY A 130 34.26 14.72 4.59
C GLY A 130 33.30 15.83 4.13
N LYS A 131 33.22 16.10 2.82
CA LYS A 131 32.30 17.10 2.25
C LYS A 131 31.09 16.43 1.62
N PHE A 132 29.96 17.12 1.61
CA PHE A 132 28.76 16.62 0.94
C PHE A 132 29.03 16.32 -0.54
N SER A 133 28.69 15.11 -0.96
CA SER A 133 28.81 14.61 -2.32
C SER A 133 27.43 14.35 -2.91
N ARG A 134 27.05 15.17 -3.90
CA ARG A 134 25.81 14.96 -4.67
C ARG A 134 25.79 13.58 -5.34
N MET A 135 26.95 13.10 -5.82
CA MET A 135 27.05 11.79 -6.46
C MET A 135 26.69 10.66 -5.49
N GLN A 136 27.19 10.70 -4.25
CA GLN A 136 26.84 9.67 -3.26
C GLN A 136 25.37 9.75 -2.84
N PHE A 137 24.86 10.96 -2.66
CA PHE A 137 23.44 11.15 -2.39
C PHE A 137 22.54 10.53 -3.49
N GLU A 138 22.84 10.80 -4.75
CA GLU A 138 22.10 10.23 -5.89
C GLU A 138 22.25 8.70 -5.97
N GLN A 139 23.43 8.16 -5.66
CA GLN A 139 23.64 6.69 -5.62
C GLN A 139 22.77 6.02 -4.55
N VAL A 140 22.64 6.61 -3.36
CA VAL A 140 21.79 6.06 -2.29
C VAL A 140 20.31 6.12 -2.66
N LEU A 141 19.86 7.18 -3.34
CA LEU A 141 18.48 7.29 -3.82
C LEU A 141 18.13 6.24 -4.89
N LEU A 142 19.09 5.83 -5.72
CA LEU A 142 18.88 4.81 -6.74
C LEU A 142 18.97 3.37 -6.19
N ALA A 143 19.51 3.19 -4.99
CA ALA A 143 19.68 1.89 -4.36
C ALA A 143 18.48 1.46 -3.51
N ASN A 144 17.53 2.35 -3.25
CA ASN A 144 16.29 2.12 -2.48
C ASN A 144 15.05 2.23 -3.36
#